data_AF-A0A833XCK5-F1
#
_entry.id   AF-A0A833XCK5-F1
#
_cell.length_a   1.000
_cell.length_b   1.000
_cell.length_c   1.000
_cell.angle_alpha   90.00
_cell.angle_beta   90.00
_cell.angle_gamma   90.00
#
_symmetry.space_group_name_H-M   'P 1'
#
loop_
_entity.id
_entity.type
_entity.pdbx_description
1 polymer ?
#
loop_
_entity_poly.entity_id
_entity_poly.type
_entity_poly.pdbx_seq_one_letter_code
_entity_poly.pdbx_strand_id
1 'polypeptide(L)'
;MEACMDFLDRIDPDISLKILTYLEDSSDLLRASSVSRSWRHFVIVNGLWKQLCLRMFPQLSRVSHVFELNKLSTKELVEAGSSYSKEWESLERDDRAYALLARACTSFIVRDCILEAISASSTDNYPEESIDNTLQPADIVARRASYWLTRGQSNPAVTERLTYKLADEFCVITEINIRPFQAYFQSGSPLYLVKAMRFRMGHPKSPMGVGSDLLSDSYPVSADEKFIWTYTSQEFPVAQESCLQKYKLPEPVLCVGGILQIELRGRVQRLETGGSLSTRMSYVQVMGRPLSPTFGVEILEPSGKFVLKIKNNTLVEFQTQPSIPSADHLQRRRTYFQHILSIPTILQGNLVDDINEFEMSDDEE
;
A
#
# COMPACT_ATOMS: atom_id res chain seq x y z
N MET A 1 9.88 -53.91 -25.40
CA MET A 1 9.40 -52.90 -24.44
C MET A 1 9.41 -51.59 -25.21
N GLU A 2 8.26 -51.14 -25.70
CA GLU A 2 8.17 -49.89 -26.45
C GLU A 2 8.59 -48.74 -25.52
N ALA A 3 9.59 -47.97 -25.94
CA ALA A 3 9.95 -46.74 -25.24
C ALA A 3 8.70 -45.85 -25.24
N CYS A 4 8.10 -45.64 -24.06
CA CYS A 4 6.98 -44.74 -23.92
C CYS A 4 7.48 -43.32 -24.19
N MET A 5 7.40 -42.88 -25.44
CA MET A 5 7.82 -41.53 -25.86
C MET A 5 6.87 -40.51 -25.26
N ASP A 6 7.42 -39.44 -24.69
CA ASP A 6 6.65 -38.34 -24.14
C ASP A 6 5.89 -37.62 -25.27
N PHE A 7 4.75 -37.01 -24.94
CA PHE A 7 4.03 -36.14 -25.87
C PHE A 7 4.92 -35.02 -26.42
N LEU A 8 5.79 -34.46 -25.58
CA LEU A 8 6.74 -33.41 -26.01
C LEU A 8 7.77 -33.91 -27.02
N ASP A 9 8.06 -35.22 -27.04
CA ASP A 9 8.98 -35.82 -28.03
C ASP A 9 8.30 -36.00 -29.41
N ARG A 10 6.98 -35.85 -29.48
CA ARG A 10 6.17 -36.07 -30.70
C ARG A 10 5.84 -34.79 -31.46
N ILE A 11 6.07 -33.62 -30.84
CA ILE A 11 5.68 -32.32 -31.37
C ILE A 11 6.89 -31.41 -31.38
N ASP A 12 6.97 -30.55 -32.38
CA ASP A 12 8.02 -29.52 -32.45
C ASP A 12 8.07 -28.69 -31.15
N PRO A 13 9.28 -28.40 -30.60
CA PRO A 13 9.43 -27.63 -29.37
C PRO A 13 8.75 -26.25 -29.40
N ASP A 14 8.76 -25.55 -30.54
CA ASP A 14 8.16 -24.21 -30.65
C ASP A 14 6.63 -24.29 -30.60
N ILE A 15 6.06 -25.34 -31.20
CA ILE A 15 4.62 -25.62 -31.11
C ILE A 15 4.24 -25.98 -29.68
N SER A 16 5.03 -26.84 -29.02
CA SER A 16 4.82 -27.23 -27.63
C SER A 16 4.88 -26.02 -26.69
N LEU A 17 5.87 -25.14 -26.89
CA LEU A 17 5.98 -23.88 -26.17
C LEU A 17 4.74 -23.03 -26.37
N LYS A 18 4.33 -22.81 -27.63
CA LYS A 18 3.15 -22.01 -27.94
C LYS A 18 1.89 -22.57 -27.29
N ILE A 19 1.68 -23.89 -27.30
CA ILE A 19 0.55 -24.55 -26.63
C ILE A 19 0.59 -24.25 -25.12
N LEU A 20 1.73 -24.44 -24.47
CA LEU A 20 1.85 -24.26 -23.03
C LEU A 20 1.76 -22.78 -22.59
N THR A 21 2.08 -21.82 -23.46
CA THR A 21 1.88 -20.40 -23.15
C THR A 21 0.41 -20.00 -23.03
N TYR A 22 -0.52 -20.78 -23.58
CA TYR A 22 -1.96 -20.57 -23.38
C TYR A 22 -2.47 -21.03 -22.01
N LEU A 23 -1.63 -21.66 -21.18
CA LEU A 23 -1.99 -21.97 -19.80
C LEU A 23 -1.98 -20.67 -18.98
N GLU A 24 -3.16 -20.14 -18.69
CA GLU A 24 -3.34 -18.89 -17.92
C GLU A 24 -3.52 -19.13 -16.43
N ASP A 25 -3.97 -20.32 -16.01
CA ASP A 25 -4.09 -20.66 -14.60
C ASP A 25 -2.81 -21.32 -14.06
N SER A 26 -2.40 -20.87 -12.87
CA SER A 26 -1.31 -21.46 -12.11
C SER A 26 -1.53 -22.96 -11.85
N SER A 27 -2.76 -23.41 -11.62
CA SER A 27 -3.02 -24.84 -11.36
C SER A 27 -2.79 -25.70 -12.61
N ASP A 28 -3.10 -25.19 -13.80
CA ASP A 28 -2.91 -25.93 -15.04
C ASP A 28 -1.43 -26.06 -15.40
N LEU A 29 -0.64 -25.00 -15.18
CA LEU A 29 0.81 -25.06 -15.36
C LEU A 29 1.49 -26.00 -14.35
N LEU A 30 0.97 -26.06 -13.12
CA LEU A 30 1.41 -27.02 -12.10
C LEU A 30 1.09 -28.46 -12.51
N ARG A 31 -0.12 -28.71 -13.03
CA ARG A 31 -0.52 -30.03 -13.55
C ARG A 31 0.34 -30.45 -14.73
N ALA A 32 0.59 -29.54 -15.68
CA ALA A 32 1.49 -29.77 -16.81
C ALA A 32 2.89 -30.17 -16.33
N SER A 33 3.46 -29.45 -15.35
CA SER A 33 4.74 -29.77 -14.73
C SER A 33 4.78 -31.13 -14.01
N SER A 34 3.61 -31.70 -13.67
CA SER A 34 3.49 -32.94 -12.93
C SER A 34 3.33 -34.18 -13.83
N VAL A 35 3.17 -33.99 -15.14
CA VAL A 35 2.94 -35.08 -16.11
C VAL A 35 4.16 -36.01 -16.21
N SER A 36 5.36 -35.45 -16.36
CA SER A 36 6.60 -36.21 -16.47
C SER A 36 7.82 -35.34 -16.13
N ARG A 37 9.01 -35.97 -16.04
CA ARG A 37 10.28 -35.23 -15.90
C ARG A 37 10.58 -34.36 -17.13
N SER A 38 10.23 -34.83 -18.32
CA SER A 38 10.43 -34.08 -19.56
C SER A 38 9.56 -32.82 -19.59
N TRP A 39 8.30 -32.91 -19.16
CA TRP A 39 7.41 -31.75 -19.04
C TRP A 39 7.92 -30.73 -18.04
N ARG A 40 8.31 -31.19 -16.85
CA ARG A 40 8.89 -30.31 -15.83
C ARG A 40 10.14 -29.61 -16.35
N HIS A 41 11.04 -30.36 -16.99
CA HIS A 41 12.25 -29.80 -17.57
C HIS A 41 11.91 -28.76 -18.64
N PHE A 42 10.96 -29.05 -19.52
CA PHE A 42 10.50 -28.13 -20.56
C PHE A 42 9.92 -26.83 -19.98
N VAL A 43 9.11 -26.93 -18.92
CA VAL A 43 8.54 -25.77 -18.19
C VAL A 43 9.65 -24.86 -17.64
N ILE A 44 10.66 -25.46 -17.01
CA ILE A 44 11.80 -24.76 -16.40
C ILE A 44 12.66 -24.08 -17.46
N VAL A 45 13.10 -24.82 -18.49
CA VAL A 45 13.96 -24.29 -19.57
C VAL A 45 13.30 -23.10 -20.27
N ASN A 46 12.00 -23.18 -20.51
CA ASN A 46 11.25 -22.13 -21.20
C ASN A 46 10.72 -21.03 -20.26
N GLY A 47 10.94 -21.15 -18.95
CA GLY A 47 10.55 -20.16 -17.95
C GLY A 47 9.04 -19.86 -17.93
N LEU A 48 8.18 -20.87 -18.11
CA LEU A 48 6.74 -20.64 -18.28
C LEU A 48 6.10 -19.99 -17.05
N TRP A 49 6.56 -20.31 -15.83
CA TRP A 49 6.11 -19.64 -14.62
C TRP A 49 6.45 -18.15 -14.60
N LYS A 50 7.63 -17.79 -15.09
CA LYS A 50 8.04 -16.37 -15.24
C LYS A 50 7.14 -15.66 -16.24
N GLN A 51 6.85 -16.29 -17.37
CA GLN A 51 5.95 -15.73 -18.38
C GLN A 51 4.52 -15.55 -17.86
N LEU A 52 4.00 -16.52 -17.11
CA LEU A 52 2.70 -16.41 -16.44
C LEU A 52 2.67 -15.23 -15.47
N CYS A 53 3.65 -15.14 -14.56
CA CYS A 53 3.75 -14.05 -13.60
C CYS A 53 3.89 -12.68 -14.29
N LEU A 54 4.63 -12.56 -15.39
CA LEU A 54 4.76 -11.31 -16.13
C LEU A 54 3.45 -10.85 -16.78
N ARG A 55 2.62 -11.79 -17.23
CA ARG A 55 1.27 -11.49 -17.72
C ARG A 55 0.36 -10.99 -16.59
N MET A 56 0.43 -11.63 -15.42
CA MET A 56 -0.34 -11.23 -14.25
C MET A 56 0.12 -9.89 -13.67
N PHE A 57 1.43 -9.64 -13.65
CA PHE A 57 2.06 -8.48 -13.03
C PHE A 57 3.21 -7.94 -13.90
N PRO A 58 2.93 -6.97 -14.79
CA PRO A 58 3.95 -6.37 -15.66
C PRO A 58 5.14 -5.75 -14.91
N GLN A 59 4.95 -5.40 -13.63
CA GLN A 59 5.99 -4.83 -12.76
C GLN A 59 7.18 -5.79 -12.57
N LEU A 60 6.97 -7.10 -12.75
CA LEU A 60 8.03 -8.11 -12.64
C LEU A 60 9.05 -8.06 -13.78
N SER A 61 8.79 -7.34 -14.87
CA SER A 61 9.78 -7.11 -15.94
C SER A 61 11.05 -6.40 -15.43
N ARG A 62 10.97 -5.74 -14.28
CA ARG A 62 12.08 -5.03 -13.62
C ARG A 62 12.90 -5.92 -12.68
N VAL A 63 12.55 -7.20 -12.52
CA VAL A 63 13.35 -8.14 -11.73
C VAL A 63 14.72 -8.31 -12.39
N SER A 64 15.79 -7.99 -11.66
CA SER A 64 17.17 -8.18 -12.15
C SER A 64 17.60 -9.64 -12.03
N HIS A 65 17.38 -10.25 -10.86
CA HIS A 65 17.63 -11.65 -10.57
C HIS A 65 16.85 -12.08 -9.32
N VAL A 66 16.78 -13.40 -9.12
CA VAL A 66 16.19 -14.02 -7.93
C VAL A 66 17.28 -14.41 -6.93
N PHE A 67 17.06 -14.10 -5.66
CA PHE A 67 17.95 -14.46 -4.56
C PHE A 67 17.20 -15.31 -3.51
N GLU A 68 17.77 -16.44 -3.10
CA GLU A 68 17.14 -17.38 -2.16
C GLU A 68 17.97 -17.44 -0.85
N LEU A 69 17.44 -16.91 0.26
CA LEU A 69 18.19 -16.80 1.53
C LEU A 69 18.53 -18.16 2.15
N ASN A 70 17.67 -19.16 1.99
CA ASN A 70 17.78 -20.45 2.69
C ASN A 70 18.88 -21.39 2.18
N LYS A 71 19.58 -21.07 1.08
CA LYS A 71 20.66 -21.91 0.54
C LYS A 71 22.06 -21.48 0.98
N LEU A 72 22.20 -20.34 1.67
CA LEU A 72 23.52 -19.81 2.04
C LEU A 72 24.19 -20.59 3.19
N SER A 73 23.44 -21.38 3.96
CA SER A 73 23.98 -22.14 5.10
C SER A 73 24.66 -23.47 4.73
N THR A 74 24.77 -23.84 3.44
CA THR A 74 25.29 -25.18 3.07
C THR A 74 26.24 -25.21 1.86
N LYS A 75 26.60 -24.09 1.22
CA LYS A 75 27.45 -24.10 0.00
C LYS A 75 28.56 -23.04 -0.02
N GLU A 76 29.31 -22.89 1.08
CA GLU A 76 30.66 -22.29 1.03
C GLU A 76 31.80 -23.32 1.04
N LEU A 77 31.49 -24.62 0.89
CA LEU A 77 32.52 -25.62 0.59
C LEU A 77 32.53 -25.94 -0.91
N VAL A 78 33.51 -25.35 -1.59
CA VAL A 78 34.27 -25.92 -2.72
C VAL A 78 33.49 -26.84 -3.67
N GLU A 79 32.98 -26.32 -4.79
CA GLU A 79 32.70 -27.20 -5.94
C GLU A 79 32.93 -26.48 -7.26
N ALA A 80 33.94 -26.95 -8.00
CA ALA A 80 34.19 -26.64 -9.40
C ALA A 80 33.10 -27.29 -10.27
N GLY A 81 31.87 -26.78 -10.19
CA GLY A 81 30.78 -27.20 -11.06
C GLY A 81 30.96 -26.68 -12.50
N SER A 82 30.56 -27.49 -13.49
CA SER A 82 30.50 -27.08 -14.89
C SER A 82 29.51 -25.91 -15.09
N SER A 83 29.67 -25.13 -16.16
CA SER A 83 28.78 -24.00 -16.47
C SER A 83 27.32 -24.44 -16.58
N TYR A 84 27.07 -25.59 -17.21
CA TYR A 84 25.74 -26.16 -17.41
C TYR A 84 25.02 -26.47 -16.08
N SER A 85 25.74 -26.99 -15.08
CA SER A 85 25.17 -27.27 -13.75
C SER A 85 24.72 -25.98 -13.06
N LYS A 86 25.54 -24.92 -13.13
CA LYS A 86 25.20 -23.61 -12.54
C LYS A 86 24.04 -22.92 -13.25
N GLU A 87 23.99 -23.03 -14.59
CA GLU A 87 22.87 -22.53 -15.40
C GLU A 87 21.56 -23.23 -15.04
N TRP A 88 21.57 -24.57 -14.95
CA TRP A 88 20.40 -25.33 -14.55
C TRP A 88 19.91 -24.98 -13.14
N GLU A 89 20.82 -24.90 -12.16
CA GLU A 89 20.48 -24.46 -10.79
C GLU A 89 19.87 -23.06 -10.76
N SER A 90 20.27 -22.18 -11.69
CA SER A 90 19.69 -20.83 -11.81
C SER A 90 18.27 -20.85 -12.38
N LEU A 91 18.02 -21.66 -13.41
CA LEU A 91 16.70 -21.82 -14.00
C LEU A 91 15.73 -22.44 -13.00
N GLU A 92 16.13 -23.46 -12.26
CA GLU A 92 15.30 -24.08 -11.22
C GLU A 92 14.95 -23.09 -10.10
N ARG A 93 15.89 -22.22 -9.72
CA ARG A 93 15.65 -21.19 -8.70
C ARG A 93 14.63 -20.18 -9.19
N ASP A 94 14.78 -19.67 -10.40
CA ASP A 94 13.86 -18.72 -11.01
C ASP A 94 12.46 -19.35 -11.16
N ASP A 95 12.39 -20.55 -11.73
CA ASP A 95 11.15 -21.31 -11.91
C ASP A 95 10.39 -21.45 -10.59
N ARG A 96 11.08 -21.90 -9.53
CA ARG A 96 10.51 -22.03 -8.19
C ARG A 96 10.01 -20.69 -7.65
N ALA A 97 10.77 -19.61 -7.83
CA ALA A 97 10.42 -18.28 -7.35
C ALA A 97 9.10 -17.81 -7.97
N TYR A 98 9.00 -17.90 -9.29
CA TYR A 98 7.81 -17.48 -10.02
C TYR A 98 6.63 -18.42 -9.78
N ALA A 99 6.84 -19.72 -9.61
CA ALA A 99 5.78 -20.65 -9.22
C ALA A 99 5.19 -20.33 -7.83
N LEU A 100 6.06 -20.06 -6.85
CA LEU A 100 5.63 -19.63 -5.51
C LEU A 100 4.92 -18.27 -5.55
N LEU A 101 5.40 -17.36 -6.41
CA LEU A 101 4.83 -16.02 -6.55
C LEU A 101 3.43 -16.09 -7.17
N ALA A 102 3.26 -16.83 -8.26
CA ALA A 102 1.96 -17.07 -8.88
C ALA A 102 0.96 -17.62 -7.86
N ARG A 103 1.37 -18.62 -7.08
CA ARG A 103 0.53 -19.20 -6.01
C ARG A 103 0.21 -18.20 -4.88
N ALA A 104 1.18 -17.40 -4.46
CA ALA A 104 0.96 -16.38 -3.43
C ALA A 104 -0.01 -15.29 -3.92
N CYS A 105 0.01 -14.98 -5.21
CA CYS A 105 -0.87 -13.99 -5.80
C CYS A 105 -2.30 -14.48 -6.05
N THR A 106 -2.53 -15.80 -6.18
CA THR A 106 -3.87 -16.40 -6.44
C THR A 106 -4.59 -16.91 -5.17
N SER A 107 -3.91 -16.98 -4.04
CA SER A 107 -4.52 -17.33 -2.74
C SER A 107 -4.99 -16.06 -2.03
N PHE A 108 -6.30 -15.83 -1.90
CA PHE A 108 -6.84 -14.52 -1.50
C PHE A 108 -7.37 -14.48 -0.06
N ILE A 109 -6.49 -14.21 0.91
CA ILE A 109 -6.93 -13.51 2.13
C ILE A 109 -6.55 -12.04 1.94
N VAL A 110 -7.53 -11.25 1.51
CA VAL A 110 -7.37 -9.82 1.29
C VAL A 110 -7.56 -9.10 2.63
N ARG A 111 -6.64 -8.20 2.97
CA ARG A 111 -6.67 -7.40 4.20
C ARG A 111 -6.32 -5.95 3.89
N ASP A 112 -6.53 -5.08 4.88
CA ASP A 112 -6.01 -3.73 4.82
C ASP A 112 -4.48 -3.76 4.82
N CYS A 113 -3.90 -3.09 3.83
CA CYS A 113 -2.47 -3.02 3.61
C CYS A 113 -1.88 -1.71 4.12
N ILE A 114 -2.64 -0.74 4.63
CA ILE A 114 -2.03 0.48 5.19
C ILE A 114 -1.36 0.17 6.53
N LEU A 115 -0.09 0.55 6.68
CA LEU A 115 0.63 0.53 7.94
C LEU A 115 0.53 1.88 8.66
N GLU A 116 0.92 2.94 7.98
CA GLU A 116 1.00 4.30 8.53
C GLU A 116 0.71 5.35 7.46
N ALA A 117 0.22 6.51 7.89
CA ALA A 117 0.18 7.69 7.06
C ALA A 117 1.56 8.35 7.06
N ILE A 118 2.02 8.80 5.88
CA ILE A 118 3.33 9.45 5.74
C ILE A 118 3.15 10.97 5.70
N SER A 119 2.31 11.46 4.78
CA SER A 119 2.14 12.91 4.58
C SER A 119 0.91 13.22 3.73
N ALA A 120 0.38 14.43 3.93
CA ALA A 120 -0.54 15.09 3.01
C ALA A 120 0.16 16.29 2.36
N SER A 121 -0.21 16.66 1.13
CA SER A 121 0.33 17.86 0.46
C SER A 121 0.00 19.15 1.19
N SER A 122 -1.14 19.19 1.87
CA SER A 122 -1.52 20.25 2.78
C SER A 122 -2.36 19.70 3.92
N THR A 123 -2.32 20.40 5.04
CA THR A 123 -3.23 20.20 6.17
C THR A 123 -3.58 21.57 6.71
N ASP A 124 -4.85 21.78 7.06
CA ASP A 124 -5.32 23.05 7.61
C ASP A 124 -4.96 23.16 9.11
N ASN A 125 -5.76 22.56 9.99
CA ASN A 125 -5.53 22.60 11.43
C ASN A 125 -4.74 21.38 11.92
N TYR A 126 -3.41 21.43 11.80
CA TYR A 126 -2.51 20.37 12.30
C TYR A 126 -2.24 20.54 13.80
N PRO A 127 -2.27 19.47 14.62
CA PRO A 127 -2.44 18.05 14.24
C PRO A 127 -3.89 17.53 14.27
N GLU A 128 -4.88 18.36 14.62
CA GLU A 128 -6.25 17.92 14.87
C GLU A 128 -6.93 17.32 13.64
N GLU A 129 -6.64 17.84 12.46
CA GLU A 129 -7.19 17.43 11.17
C GLU A 129 -6.13 16.74 10.27
N SER A 130 -5.18 16.04 10.91
CA SER A 130 -4.09 15.37 10.20
C SER A 130 -4.55 14.17 9.36
N ILE A 131 -3.68 13.75 8.44
CA ILE A 131 -3.87 12.53 7.65
C ILE A 131 -4.05 11.27 8.52
N ASP A 132 -3.54 11.25 9.75
CA ASP A 132 -3.65 10.10 10.65
C ASP A 132 -5.10 9.75 11.00
N ASN A 133 -5.99 10.75 10.99
CA ASN A 133 -7.42 10.54 11.21
C ASN A 133 -8.05 9.65 10.14
N THR A 134 -7.45 9.55 8.94
CA THR A 134 -7.93 8.68 7.86
C THR A 134 -7.63 7.20 8.08
N LEU A 135 -6.85 6.84 9.09
CA LEU A 135 -6.49 5.45 9.40
C LEU A 135 -7.56 4.72 10.23
N GLN A 136 -8.52 5.46 10.81
CA GLN A 136 -9.57 4.89 11.63
C GLN A 136 -10.92 4.97 10.92
N PRO A 137 -11.72 3.89 10.92
CA PRO A 137 -13.02 3.89 10.23
C PRO A 137 -14.09 4.68 10.98
N ALA A 138 -13.83 5.20 12.17
CA ALA A 138 -14.82 5.94 12.96
C ALA A 138 -14.73 7.44 12.64
N ASP A 139 -15.85 8.05 12.23
CA ASP A 139 -15.94 9.49 11.99
C ASP A 139 -15.85 10.30 13.29
N ILE A 140 -15.99 9.66 14.46
CA ILE A 140 -15.82 10.25 15.79
C ILE A 140 -14.83 9.40 16.59
N VAL A 141 -13.74 10.03 17.05
CA VAL A 141 -12.71 9.41 17.89
C VAL A 141 -12.52 10.29 19.11
N ALA A 142 -12.50 9.72 20.32
CA ALA A 142 -12.34 10.48 21.57
C ALA A 142 -13.29 11.70 21.69
N ARG A 143 -14.56 11.55 21.25
CA ARG A 143 -15.61 12.59 21.24
C ARG A 143 -15.36 13.78 20.30
N ARG A 144 -14.38 13.70 19.39
CA ARG A 144 -14.17 14.69 18.32
C ARG A 144 -14.42 14.08 16.95
N ALA A 145 -14.80 14.91 15.98
CA ALA A 145 -14.83 14.52 14.58
C ALA A 145 -13.41 14.12 14.12
N SER A 146 -13.30 13.02 13.37
CA SER A 146 -12.04 12.44 12.91
C SER A 146 -12.00 12.48 11.39
N TYR A 147 -11.26 13.44 10.85
CA TYR A 147 -11.06 13.60 9.42
C TYR A 147 -9.74 14.31 9.12
N TRP A 148 -9.28 14.17 7.88
CA TRP A 148 -8.25 15.03 7.30
C TRP A 148 -8.90 16.18 6.53
N LEU A 149 -8.36 17.39 6.67
CA LEU A 149 -8.77 18.59 5.92
C LEU A 149 -7.57 19.25 5.23
N THR A 150 -7.70 19.45 3.92
CA THR A 150 -6.75 20.29 3.15
C THR A 150 -6.90 21.76 3.50
N ARG A 151 -5.77 22.47 3.45
CA ARG A 151 -5.75 23.93 3.49
C ARG A 151 -6.53 24.52 2.32
N GLY A 152 -7.31 25.56 2.58
CA GLY A 152 -8.11 26.24 1.57
C GLY A 152 -7.29 26.68 0.36
N GLN A 153 -7.81 26.44 -0.85
CA GLN A 153 -7.15 26.78 -2.11
C GLN A 153 -8.08 27.50 -3.07
N SER A 154 -7.59 28.55 -3.73
CA SER A 154 -8.40 29.30 -4.71
C SER A 154 -8.44 28.64 -6.08
N ASN A 155 -7.37 27.93 -6.46
CA ASN A 155 -7.28 27.26 -7.75
C ASN A 155 -7.83 25.81 -7.70
N PRO A 156 -8.94 25.48 -8.40
CA PRO A 156 -9.52 24.13 -8.41
C PRO A 156 -8.64 23.07 -9.08
N ALA A 157 -7.66 23.47 -9.90
CA ALA A 157 -6.76 22.58 -10.61
C ALA A 157 -5.63 22.04 -9.70
N VAL A 158 -5.39 22.64 -8.54
CA VAL A 158 -4.36 22.20 -7.60
C VAL A 158 -4.79 20.88 -6.97
N THR A 159 -4.02 19.83 -7.27
CA THR A 159 -4.22 18.47 -6.79
C THR A 159 -3.70 18.30 -5.38
N GLU A 160 -4.52 17.78 -4.48
CA GLU A 160 -4.07 17.33 -3.16
C GLU A 160 -3.59 15.88 -3.23
N ARG A 161 -2.67 15.52 -2.35
CA ARG A 161 -2.03 14.20 -2.32
C ARG A 161 -2.01 13.67 -0.90
N LEU A 162 -2.43 12.44 -0.71
CA LEU A 162 -2.30 11.68 0.54
C LEU A 162 -1.34 10.51 0.29
N THR A 163 -0.27 10.42 1.08
CA THR A 163 0.76 9.40 0.92
C THR A 163 0.78 8.48 2.14
N TYR A 164 0.75 7.18 1.90
CA TYR A 164 0.69 6.12 2.90
C TYR A 164 1.81 5.11 2.68
N LYS A 165 2.27 4.52 3.79
CA LYS A 165 3.13 3.36 3.79
C LYS A 165 2.28 2.11 3.92
N LEU A 166 2.60 1.10 3.13
CA LEU A 166 1.96 -0.20 3.18
C LEU A 166 2.63 -1.10 4.22
N ALA A 167 1.92 -2.14 4.63
CA ALA A 167 2.34 -3.15 5.61
C ALA A 167 3.55 -3.95 5.16
N ASP A 168 3.83 -3.97 3.85
CA ASP A 168 5.03 -4.57 3.30
C ASP A 168 5.50 -3.84 2.04
N GLU A 169 6.80 -3.90 1.77
CA GLU A 169 7.41 -3.34 0.56
C GLU A 169 6.97 -4.07 -0.71
N PHE A 170 6.44 -5.29 -0.58
CA PHE A 170 6.00 -6.11 -1.69
C PHE A 170 4.56 -6.61 -1.45
N CYS A 171 3.60 -5.92 -2.06
CA CYS A 171 2.17 -6.18 -1.86
C CYS A 171 1.44 -6.29 -3.20
N VAL A 172 0.44 -7.18 -3.27
CA VAL A 172 -0.57 -7.18 -4.34
C VAL A 172 -1.75 -6.34 -3.89
N ILE A 173 -2.11 -5.29 -4.63
CA ILE A 173 -3.22 -4.40 -4.33
C ILE A 173 -4.35 -4.63 -5.34
N THR A 174 -5.58 -4.69 -4.85
CA THR A 174 -6.76 -5.02 -5.68
C THR A 174 -7.81 -3.91 -5.66
N GLU A 175 -7.97 -3.23 -4.54
CA GLU A 175 -9.03 -2.24 -4.33
C GLU A 175 -8.55 -1.17 -3.35
N ILE A 176 -8.92 0.09 -3.60
CA ILE A 176 -8.70 1.21 -2.68
C ILE A 176 -10.07 1.74 -2.27
N ASN A 177 -10.31 1.84 -0.97
CA ASN A 177 -11.58 2.25 -0.39
C ASN A 177 -11.41 3.58 0.31
N ILE A 178 -12.30 4.53 0.03
CA ILE A 178 -12.21 5.89 0.57
C ILE A 178 -13.59 6.31 1.05
N ARG A 179 -13.62 6.88 2.26
CA ARG A 179 -14.81 7.51 2.82
C ARG A 179 -14.59 9.02 2.93
N PRO A 180 -15.35 9.81 2.16
CA PRO A 180 -15.43 11.23 2.39
C PRO A 180 -16.07 11.57 3.73
N PHE A 181 -15.66 12.68 4.34
CA PHE A 181 -16.24 13.12 5.60
C PHE A 181 -17.43 14.06 5.37
N GLN A 182 -18.55 13.76 6.01
CA GLN A 182 -19.70 14.66 6.07
C GLN A 182 -19.58 15.60 7.25
N ALA A 183 -19.62 16.90 6.98
CA ALA A 183 -19.51 17.93 8.01
C ALA A 183 -20.83 18.12 8.76
N TYR A 184 -21.28 17.10 9.50
CA TYR A 184 -22.58 17.10 10.18
C TYR A 184 -22.75 18.21 11.23
N PHE A 185 -21.65 18.82 11.68
CA PHE A 185 -21.64 19.97 12.59
C PHE A 185 -21.84 21.32 11.90
N GLN A 186 -21.87 21.36 10.56
CA GLN A 186 -22.13 22.56 9.76
C GLN A 186 -23.56 22.55 9.22
N SER A 187 -24.11 23.74 8.98
CA SER A 187 -25.44 23.89 8.40
C SER A 187 -25.52 23.17 7.06
N GLY A 188 -26.58 22.39 6.83
CA GLY A 188 -26.76 21.60 5.61
C GLY A 188 -25.84 20.38 5.47
N SER A 189 -24.97 20.10 6.45
CA SER A 189 -24.08 18.91 6.47
C SER A 189 -23.30 18.68 5.17
N PRO A 190 -22.51 19.68 4.70
CA PRO A 190 -21.89 19.66 3.38
C PRO A 190 -20.84 18.55 3.22
N LEU A 191 -20.66 18.14 1.96
CA LEU A 191 -19.64 17.18 1.53
C LEU A 191 -18.54 17.91 0.74
N TYR A 192 -17.33 17.93 1.30
CA TYR A 192 -16.17 18.56 0.66
C TYR A 192 -15.43 17.53 -0.20
N LEU A 193 -15.93 17.36 -1.43
CA LEU A 193 -15.48 16.33 -2.36
C LEU A 193 -14.64 16.88 -3.52
N VAL A 194 -13.93 15.95 -4.17
CA VAL A 194 -13.24 16.16 -5.44
C VAL A 194 -14.00 15.47 -6.58
N LYS A 195 -13.67 15.81 -7.83
CA LYS A 195 -14.30 15.20 -9.01
C LYS A 195 -13.78 13.80 -9.28
N ALA A 196 -12.47 13.61 -9.14
CA ALA A 196 -11.82 12.36 -9.48
C ALA A 196 -10.61 12.08 -8.57
N MET A 197 -10.24 10.81 -8.50
CA MET A 197 -9.07 10.32 -7.77
C MET A 197 -8.17 9.51 -8.69
N ARG A 198 -6.87 9.51 -8.41
CA ARG A 198 -5.89 8.65 -9.08
C ARG A 198 -4.96 8.05 -8.04
N PHE A 199 -4.61 6.78 -8.22
CA PHE A 199 -3.71 6.05 -7.34
C PHE A 199 -2.35 5.85 -7.99
N ARG A 200 -1.28 6.08 -7.22
CA ARG A 200 0.11 5.84 -7.62
C ARG A 200 0.78 4.93 -6.61
N MET A 201 1.59 4.00 -7.10
CA MET A 201 2.34 3.07 -6.25
C MET A 201 3.82 3.11 -6.61
N GLY A 202 4.69 2.94 -5.61
CA GLY A 202 6.12 3.13 -5.82
C GLY A 202 6.97 2.84 -4.58
N HIS A 203 8.17 3.42 -4.60
CA HIS A 203 9.18 3.30 -3.56
C HIS A 203 9.79 4.67 -3.20
N PRO A 204 10.37 4.81 -2.00
CA PRO A 204 11.19 5.98 -1.68
C PRO A 204 12.48 6.01 -2.52
N LYS A 205 12.98 7.21 -2.82
CA LYS A 205 14.28 7.42 -3.50
C LYS A 205 15.47 7.07 -2.62
N SER A 206 15.34 7.23 -1.30
CA SER A 206 16.37 6.86 -0.33
C SER A 206 15.76 6.03 0.81
N PRO A 207 16.47 5.01 1.33
CA PRO A 207 15.99 4.22 2.48
C PRO A 207 15.75 5.07 3.74
N MET A 208 16.43 6.22 3.84
CA MET A 208 16.40 7.11 5.01
C MET A 208 15.19 8.08 5.00
N GLY A 209 14.53 8.26 3.84
CA GLY A 209 13.50 9.28 3.63
C GLY A 209 12.13 9.00 4.27
N VAL A 210 11.95 7.83 4.91
CA VAL A 210 10.69 7.41 5.52
C VAL A 210 10.63 7.73 7.02
N GLY A 211 11.73 8.17 7.66
CA GLY A 211 11.72 8.42 9.11
C GLY A 211 12.68 9.46 9.69
N SER A 212 13.73 9.91 8.98
CA SER A 212 14.77 10.76 9.60
C SER A 212 14.69 12.25 9.30
N ASP A 213 13.98 12.67 8.25
CA ASP A 213 13.92 14.08 7.83
C ASP A 213 12.71 14.86 8.37
N LEU A 214 11.94 14.27 9.30
CA LEU A 214 10.83 14.96 9.97
C LEU A 214 11.27 15.98 11.03
N LEU A 215 12.59 16.15 11.24
CA LEU A 215 13.17 17.11 12.18
C LEU A 215 14.01 18.21 11.51
N SER A 216 14.10 18.24 10.17
CA SER A 216 14.74 19.36 9.48
C SER A 216 13.67 20.36 9.06
N ASP A 217 13.72 21.55 9.65
CA ASP A 217 12.94 22.76 9.29
C ASP A 217 13.23 23.27 7.84
N SER A 218 13.61 22.40 6.93
CA SER A 218 13.75 22.73 5.51
C SER A 218 12.42 22.52 4.79
N TYR A 219 11.99 23.57 4.09
CA TYR A 219 10.81 23.72 3.23
C TYR A 219 10.17 22.41 2.75
N PRO A 220 8.82 22.30 2.69
CA PRO A 220 8.13 21.08 2.28
C PRO A 220 8.49 20.72 0.83
N VAL A 221 9.54 19.92 0.68
CA VAL A 221 9.91 19.25 -0.57
C VAL A 221 8.74 18.37 -0.94
N SER A 222 8.16 18.63 -2.10
CA SER A 222 6.96 17.94 -2.57
C SER A 222 7.15 16.42 -2.50
N ALA A 223 6.11 15.67 -2.14
CA ALA A 223 6.21 14.20 -2.07
C ALA A 223 6.71 13.58 -3.40
N ASP A 224 6.42 14.21 -4.54
CA ASP A 224 6.90 13.79 -5.87
C ASP A 224 8.44 13.83 -5.99
N GLU A 225 9.14 14.65 -5.19
CA GLU A 225 10.59 14.66 -5.16
C GLU A 225 11.19 13.55 -4.30
N LYS A 226 10.42 12.94 -3.39
CA LYS A 226 10.90 11.91 -2.44
C LYS A 226 10.66 10.47 -2.89
N PHE A 227 9.71 10.25 -3.79
CA PHE A 227 9.29 8.92 -4.24
C PHE A 227 9.52 8.70 -5.75
N ILE A 228 9.67 7.44 -6.15
CA ILE A 228 9.66 7.00 -7.54
C ILE A 228 8.39 6.19 -7.75
N TRP A 229 7.56 6.64 -8.69
CA TRP A 229 6.29 6.03 -9.02
C TRP A 229 6.45 5.02 -10.16
N THR A 230 6.01 3.79 -9.91
CA THR A 230 6.20 2.66 -10.81
C THR A 230 4.90 2.18 -11.43
N TYR A 231 3.78 2.60 -10.83
CA TYR A 231 2.44 2.40 -11.33
C TYR A 231 1.62 3.68 -11.14
N THR A 232 0.76 3.98 -12.09
CA THR A 232 -0.22 5.06 -12.02
C THR A 232 -1.51 4.57 -12.67
N SER A 233 -2.60 4.63 -11.93
CA SER A 233 -3.91 4.19 -12.40
C SER A 233 -4.61 5.23 -13.28
N GLN A 234 -5.70 4.80 -13.91
CA GLN A 234 -6.68 5.71 -14.51
C GLN A 234 -7.33 6.61 -13.45
N GLU A 235 -8.02 7.66 -13.90
CA GLU A 235 -8.82 8.48 -12.99
C GLU A 235 -10.14 7.80 -12.68
N PHE A 236 -10.50 7.76 -11.41
CA PHE A 236 -11.77 7.24 -10.92
C PHE A 236 -12.68 8.40 -10.52
N PRO A 237 -13.91 8.48 -11.03
CA PRO A 237 -14.85 9.51 -10.60
C PRO A 237 -15.29 9.27 -9.15
N VAL A 238 -15.46 10.36 -8.40
CA VAL A 238 -15.91 10.30 -6.99
C VAL A 238 -17.41 10.54 -6.91
N ALA A 239 -18.14 9.60 -6.31
CA ALA A 239 -19.56 9.76 -6.06
C ALA A 239 -19.82 10.84 -5.01
N GLN A 240 -20.91 11.59 -5.16
CA GLN A 240 -21.27 12.69 -4.25
C GLN A 240 -21.97 12.18 -2.97
N GLU A 241 -21.33 11.26 -2.26
CA GLU A 241 -21.89 10.54 -1.11
C GLU A 241 -20.83 10.34 -0.01
N SER A 242 -21.26 10.31 1.27
CA SER A 242 -20.39 10.11 2.43
C SER A 242 -20.13 8.64 2.78
N CYS A 243 -20.70 7.68 2.03
CA CYS A 243 -20.47 6.27 2.29
C CYS A 243 -19.05 5.82 1.89
N LEU A 244 -18.65 4.62 2.32
CA LEU A 244 -17.39 4.03 1.89
C LEU A 244 -17.47 3.69 0.39
N GLN A 245 -16.71 4.41 -0.43
CA GLN A 245 -16.65 4.22 -1.88
C GLN A 245 -15.51 3.26 -2.21
N LYS A 246 -15.78 2.27 -3.07
CA LYS A 246 -14.82 1.21 -3.42
C LYS A 246 -14.29 1.37 -4.83
N TYR A 247 -12.97 1.49 -4.96
CA TYR A 247 -12.30 1.68 -6.24
C TYR A 247 -11.48 0.43 -6.57
N LYS A 248 -12.09 -0.49 -7.32
CA LYS A 248 -11.41 -1.69 -7.82
C LYS A 248 -10.47 -1.34 -8.97
N LEU A 249 -9.25 -1.85 -8.90
CA LEU A 249 -8.32 -1.74 -10.01
C LEU A 249 -8.76 -2.69 -11.13
N PRO A 250 -8.56 -2.32 -12.42
CA PRO A 250 -8.92 -3.20 -13.54
C PRO A 250 -8.26 -4.57 -13.45
N GLU A 251 -7.01 -4.58 -12.99
CA GLU A 251 -6.23 -5.78 -12.70
C GLU A 251 -5.50 -5.59 -11.36
N PRO A 252 -5.21 -6.68 -10.61
CA PRO A 252 -4.38 -6.60 -9.41
C PRO A 252 -3.00 -6.01 -9.71
N VAL A 253 -2.52 -5.11 -8.85
CA VAL A 253 -1.26 -4.40 -9.05
C VAL A 253 -0.23 -4.84 -8.03
N LEU A 254 0.97 -5.20 -8.50
CA LEU A 254 2.11 -5.50 -7.63
C LEU A 254 2.82 -4.19 -7.25
N CYS A 255 2.61 -3.73 -6.02
CA CYS A 255 3.33 -2.60 -5.44
C CYS A 255 4.72 -3.05 -4.98
N VAL A 256 5.75 -2.44 -5.58
CA VAL A 256 7.16 -2.63 -5.23
C VAL A 256 7.67 -1.34 -4.58
N GLY A 257 8.02 -1.42 -3.29
CA GLY A 257 8.45 -0.29 -2.46
C GLY A 257 7.53 0.08 -1.31
N GLY A 258 6.32 -0.48 -1.27
CA GLY A 258 5.39 -0.28 -0.16
C GLY A 258 4.86 1.15 0.00
N ILE A 259 4.87 1.99 -1.05
CA ILE A 259 4.32 3.34 -1.01
C ILE A 259 3.07 3.43 -1.89
N LEU A 260 2.01 4.01 -1.33
CA LEU A 260 0.80 4.39 -2.06
C LEU A 260 0.58 5.90 -1.93
N GLN A 261 0.22 6.55 -3.03
CA GLN A 261 -0.27 7.92 -3.04
C GLN A 261 -1.62 8.02 -3.73
N ILE A 262 -2.51 8.82 -3.13
CA ILE A 262 -3.83 9.14 -3.64
C ILE A 262 -3.81 10.60 -4.09
N GLU A 263 -3.98 10.84 -5.39
CA GLU A 263 -4.16 12.16 -5.97
C GLU A 263 -5.63 12.53 -6.03
N LEU A 264 -5.97 13.71 -5.50
CA LEU A 264 -7.33 14.22 -5.38
C LEU A 264 -7.51 15.39 -6.33
N ARG A 265 -8.31 15.19 -7.38
CA ARG A 265 -8.34 16.07 -8.55
C ARG A 265 -9.68 16.75 -8.72
N GLY A 266 -9.62 18.04 -9.05
CA GLY A 266 -10.78 18.87 -9.34
C GLY A 266 -11.62 19.14 -8.10
N ARG A 267 -11.19 20.10 -7.28
CA ARG A 267 -11.97 20.50 -6.10
C ARG A 267 -13.31 21.10 -6.53
N VAL A 268 -14.39 20.76 -5.83
CA VAL A 268 -15.76 21.19 -6.18
C VAL A 268 -16.32 22.17 -5.16
N GLN A 269 -16.19 21.86 -3.87
CA GLN A 269 -16.92 22.56 -2.81
C GLN A 269 -16.07 23.68 -2.18
N ARG A 270 -16.68 24.87 -2.02
CA ARG A 270 -16.10 26.01 -1.29
C ARG A 270 -16.49 25.97 0.17
N LEU A 271 -15.55 26.31 1.06
CA LEU A 271 -15.82 26.54 2.48
C LEU A 271 -16.69 27.80 2.64
N GLU A 272 -17.63 27.76 3.58
CA GLU A 272 -18.55 28.89 3.86
C GLU A 272 -17.78 30.14 4.30
N THR A 273 -16.72 29.95 5.11
CA THR A 273 -15.83 31.01 5.53
C THR A 273 -14.69 31.19 4.54
N GLY A 274 -14.70 32.28 3.78
CA GLY A 274 -13.58 32.67 2.89
C GLY A 274 -13.58 32.10 1.47
N GLY A 275 -14.56 31.26 1.10
CA GLY A 275 -14.80 30.84 -0.29
C GLY A 275 -13.70 29.97 -0.93
N SER A 276 -12.78 29.46 -0.12
CA SER A 276 -11.67 28.61 -0.57
C SER A 276 -12.14 27.16 -0.81
N LEU A 277 -11.53 26.48 -1.77
CA LEU A 277 -11.86 25.10 -2.12
C LEU A 277 -11.13 24.12 -1.21
N SER A 278 -11.90 23.27 -0.54
CA SER A 278 -11.38 22.30 0.43
C SER A 278 -11.95 20.91 0.19
N THR A 279 -11.31 19.90 0.78
CA THR A 279 -11.66 18.49 0.69
C THR A 279 -11.51 17.86 2.08
N ARG A 280 -12.45 17.00 2.45
CA ARG A 280 -12.39 16.27 3.73
C ARG A 280 -12.54 14.77 3.54
N MET A 281 -11.72 14.00 4.23
CA MET A 281 -11.81 12.54 4.25
C MET A 281 -11.76 11.99 5.66
N SER A 282 -12.58 11.00 5.94
CA SER A 282 -12.58 10.35 7.25
C SER A 282 -11.88 9.00 7.27
N TYR A 283 -11.84 8.28 6.14
CA TYR A 283 -11.24 6.95 6.13
C TYR A 283 -10.65 6.57 4.78
N VAL A 284 -9.49 5.92 4.82
CA VAL A 284 -8.83 5.29 3.68
C VAL A 284 -8.44 3.87 4.06
N GLN A 285 -8.70 2.94 3.16
CA GLN A 285 -8.37 1.52 3.31
C GLN A 285 -7.83 0.98 2.00
N VAL A 286 -6.80 0.13 2.05
CA VAL A 286 -6.17 -0.42 0.85
C VAL A 286 -6.25 -1.93 0.92
N MET A 287 -7.07 -2.52 0.06
CA MET A 287 -7.32 -3.95 0.06
C MET A 287 -6.29 -4.68 -0.81
N GLY A 288 -5.53 -5.56 -0.17
CA GLY A 288 -4.51 -6.33 -0.84
C GLY A 288 -3.96 -7.49 -0.02
N ARG A 289 -2.82 -8.01 -0.49
CA ARG A 289 -2.06 -9.07 0.16
C ARG A 289 -0.58 -8.71 0.21
N PRO A 290 -0.02 -8.49 1.41
CA PRO A 290 1.42 -8.47 1.61
C PRO A 290 2.03 -9.85 1.29
N LEU A 291 3.17 -9.87 0.62
CA LEU A 291 3.84 -11.11 0.17
C LEU A 291 4.93 -11.60 1.14
N SER A 292 5.26 -10.80 2.14
CA SER A 292 6.00 -11.24 3.33
C SER A 292 5.17 -12.23 4.17
N PRO A 293 5.80 -13.21 4.86
CA PRO A 293 7.24 -13.38 5.03
C PRO A 293 7.92 -14.17 3.90
N THR A 294 7.18 -14.69 2.92
CA THR A 294 7.72 -15.55 1.85
C THR A 294 8.67 -14.77 0.93
N PHE A 295 8.27 -13.55 0.56
CA PHE A 295 9.01 -12.71 -0.37
C PHE A 295 9.59 -11.45 0.29
N GLY A 296 10.59 -10.89 -0.37
CA GLY A 296 11.04 -9.52 -0.15
C GLY A 296 11.64 -8.96 -1.43
N VAL A 297 11.91 -7.67 -1.43
CA VAL A 297 12.50 -6.98 -2.57
C VAL A 297 13.70 -6.16 -2.13
N GLU A 298 14.63 -5.94 -3.05
CA GLU A 298 15.70 -4.96 -2.89
C GLU A 298 15.80 -4.16 -4.18
N ILE A 299 15.52 -2.87 -4.10
CA ILE A 299 15.50 -1.99 -5.26
C ILE A 299 16.93 -1.53 -5.56
N LEU A 300 17.33 -1.68 -6.82
CA LEU A 300 18.65 -1.37 -7.33
C LEU A 300 18.63 0.00 -8.01
N GLU A 301 18.86 1.05 -7.23
CA GLU A 301 19.01 2.41 -7.75
C GLU A 301 20.36 2.60 -8.46
N PRO A 302 20.43 3.42 -9.53
CA PRO A 302 19.37 4.23 -10.14
C PRO A 302 18.58 3.50 -11.23
N SER A 303 18.84 2.21 -11.46
CA SER A 303 18.30 1.47 -12.61
C SER A 303 16.79 1.24 -12.55
N GLY A 304 16.20 1.41 -11.37
CA GLY A 304 14.83 1.01 -11.08
C GLY A 304 14.59 -0.50 -11.18
N LYS A 305 15.60 -1.35 -11.42
CA LYS A 305 15.43 -2.80 -11.31
C LYS A 305 15.38 -3.22 -9.84
N PHE A 306 14.95 -4.43 -9.55
CA PHE A 306 14.97 -4.95 -8.18
C PHE A 306 15.30 -6.43 -8.11
N VAL A 307 15.87 -6.87 -6.99
CA VAL A 307 16.13 -8.27 -6.68
C VAL A 307 14.89 -8.86 -6.02
N LEU A 308 14.40 -9.99 -6.52
CA LEU A 308 13.33 -10.76 -5.87
C LEU A 308 13.95 -11.72 -4.86
N LYS A 309 13.68 -11.50 -3.57
CA LYS A 309 14.20 -12.34 -2.48
C LYS A 309 13.16 -13.37 -2.06
N ILE A 310 13.54 -14.64 -2.04
CA ILE A 310 12.79 -15.73 -1.42
C ILE A 310 13.35 -15.94 -0.03
N LYS A 311 12.57 -15.57 0.99
CA LYS A 311 12.97 -15.65 2.40
C LYS A 311 12.55 -16.99 3.02
N ASN A 312 11.34 -17.45 2.72
CA ASN A 312 10.86 -18.75 3.16
C ASN A 312 10.27 -19.54 1.99
N ASN A 313 10.67 -20.80 1.90
CA ASN A 313 10.27 -21.73 0.85
C ASN A 313 8.97 -22.48 1.17
N THR A 314 8.55 -22.47 2.43
CA THR A 314 7.18 -22.86 2.82
C THR A 314 6.30 -21.62 2.78
N LEU A 315 5.24 -21.69 1.98
CA LEU A 315 4.14 -20.74 2.09
C LEU A 315 3.57 -20.91 3.50
N VAL A 316 3.76 -19.90 4.35
CA VAL A 316 3.05 -19.86 5.62
C VAL A 316 1.60 -19.57 5.25
N GLU A 317 0.73 -20.56 5.42
CA GLU A 317 -0.71 -20.32 5.41
C GLU A 317 -0.99 -19.36 6.56
N PHE A 318 -1.42 -18.13 6.22
CA PHE A 318 -1.89 -17.19 7.23
C PHE A 318 -3.13 -17.80 7.87
N GLN A 319 -2.97 -18.34 9.08
CA GLN A 319 -4.10 -18.59 9.96
C GLN A 319 -4.77 -17.25 10.23
N THR A 320 -6.08 -17.18 10.01
CA THR A 320 -6.93 -16.08 10.47
C THR A 320 -6.66 -15.82 11.94
N GLN A 321 -5.96 -14.72 12.25
CA GLN A 321 -5.99 -14.22 13.62
C GLN A 321 -7.42 -13.76 13.91
N PRO A 322 -8.02 -14.18 15.04
CA PRO A 322 -9.23 -13.53 15.52
C PRO A 322 -8.89 -12.07 15.78
N SER A 323 -9.81 -11.18 15.41
CA SER A 323 -9.77 -9.74 15.63
C SER A 323 -9.59 -9.43 17.13
N ILE A 324 -8.33 -9.38 17.56
CA ILE A 324 -7.88 -8.80 18.81
C ILE A 324 -6.92 -7.67 18.40
N PRO A 325 -7.08 -6.44 18.92
CA PRO A 325 -6.19 -5.35 18.54
C PRO A 325 -4.74 -5.75 18.86
N SER A 326 -3.86 -5.77 17.86
CA SER A 326 -2.45 -6.06 18.11
C SER A 326 -1.87 -5.02 19.06
N ALA A 327 -0.85 -5.41 19.84
CA ALA A 327 -0.18 -4.54 20.80
C ALA A 327 0.35 -3.22 20.19
N ASP A 328 0.52 -3.15 18.86
CA ASP A 328 0.85 -1.92 18.14
C ASP A 328 -0.23 -0.84 18.23
N HIS A 329 -1.51 -1.21 18.31
CA HIS A 329 -2.61 -0.24 18.53
C HIS A 329 -2.54 0.41 19.93
N LEU A 330 -2.06 -0.33 20.93
CA LEU A 330 -1.85 0.18 22.28
C LEU A 330 -0.62 1.09 22.35
N GLN A 331 0.41 0.80 21.55
CA GLN A 331 1.59 1.65 21.43
C GLN A 331 1.27 2.98 20.73
N ARG A 332 0.44 2.95 19.67
CA ARG A 332 -0.11 4.17 19.01
C ARG A 332 -0.92 5.04 19.97
N ARG A 333 -1.70 4.43 20.87
CA ARG A 333 -2.38 5.15 21.97
C ARG A 333 -1.38 5.83 22.90
N ARG A 334 -0.28 5.15 23.25
CA ARG A 334 0.75 5.66 24.16
C ARG A 334 1.45 6.92 23.63
N THR A 335 1.80 6.96 22.35
CA THR A 335 2.44 8.13 21.73
C THR A 335 1.51 9.34 21.66
N TYR A 336 0.22 9.11 21.40
CA TYR A 336 -0.81 10.17 21.38
C TYR A 336 -1.09 10.72 22.79
N PHE A 337 -1.12 9.86 23.82
CA PHE A 337 -1.28 10.30 25.21
C PHE A 337 -0.05 11.04 25.75
N GLN A 338 1.16 10.68 25.31
CA GLN A 338 2.39 11.40 25.69
C GLN A 338 2.42 12.84 25.15
N HIS A 339 1.85 13.09 23.98
CA HIS A 339 1.71 14.44 23.42
C HIS A 339 0.61 15.28 24.10
N ILE A 340 -0.44 14.64 24.64
CA ILE A 340 -1.51 15.34 25.36
C ILE A 340 -1.09 15.70 26.80
N LEU A 341 -0.24 14.88 27.42
CA LEU A 341 0.26 15.10 28.79
C LEU A 341 1.42 16.11 28.88
N SER A 342 1.98 16.54 27.75
CA SER A 342 3.09 17.51 27.71
C SER A 342 2.67 18.97 27.46
N ILE A 343 1.38 19.29 27.49
CA ILE A 343 0.87 20.67 27.45
C ILE A 343 0.62 21.16 28.88
N PRO A 344 1.42 22.09 29.44
CA PRO A 344 1.03 22.80 30.65
C PRO A 344 -0.06 23.82 30.30
N THR A 345 -1.26 23.59 30.85
CA THR A 345 -2.26 24.61 31.25
C THR A 345 -2.47 25.82 30.32
N ILE A 346 -3.52 25.75 29.48
CA ILE A 346 -4.33 26.92 29.11
C ILE A 346 -5.76 26.65 29.58
N LEU A 347 -5.93 26.71 30.90
CA LEU A 347 -7.23 26.90 31.55
C LEU A 347 -7.07 28.05 32.53
N GLN A 348 -6.95 29.27 31.99
CA GLN A 348 -7.44 30.47 32.66
C GLN A 348 -8.47 31.06 31.71
N GLY A 349 -9.72 30.65 31.95
CA GLY A 349 -10.88 31.22 31.28
C GLY A 349 -11.03 32.68 31.65
N ASN A 350 -11.34 33.48 30.64
CA ASN A 350 -11.95 34.80 30.80
C ASN A 350 -13.22 34.64 31.64
N LEU A 351 -13.16 35.10 32.89
CA LEU A 351 -14.34 35.47 33.66
C LEU A 351 -14.73 36.87 33.20
N VAL A 352 -15.88 36.92 32.52
CA VAL A 352 -16.63 38.14 32.26
C VAL A 352 -17.30 38.50 33.59
N ASP A 353 -16.87 39.60 34.23
CA ASP A 353 -17.58 40.23 35.34
C ASP A 353 -18.81 40.94 34.77
N ASP A 354 -20.00 40.47 35.15
CA ASP A 354 -21.23 41.27 35.21
C ASP A 354 -22.32 40.47 35.92
N ILE A 355 -22.39 40.57 37.26
CA ILE A 355 -23.63 40.35 38.02
C ILE A 355 -23.71 41.37 39.16
N ASN A 356 -24.77 42.17 39.08
CA ASN A 356 -25.31 43.09 40.08
C ASN A 356 -25.36 42.52 41.51
N GLU A 357 -24.79 43.24 42.47
CA GLU A 357 -25.19 43.15 43.89
C GLU A 357 -26.12 44.32 44.24
N PHE A 358 -27.38 43.96 44.44
CA PHE A 358 -28.33 44.68 45.29
C PHE A 358 -27.98 44.41 46.76
N GLU A 359 -28.51 45.26 47.64
CA GLU A 359 -28.57 45.17 49.11
C GLU A 359 -27.42 45.88 49.88
N MET A 360 -27.63 46.72 50.90
CA MET A 360 -28.81 47.23 51.62
C MET A 360 -28.40 48.55 52.31
N SER A 361 -29.33 49.48 52.44
CA SER A 361 -29.22 50.69 53.26
C SER A 361 -29.41 50.33 54.73
N ASP A 362 -28.42 50.63 55.56
CA ASP A 362 -28.56 50.65 57.02
C ASP A 362 -28.97 52.08 57.46
N ASP A 363 -30.19 52.18 58.00
CA ASP A 363 -30.68 53.28 58.83
C ASP A 363 -30.78 52.79 60.29
N GLU A 364 -30.74 53.76 61.22
CA GLU A 364 -30.88 53.70 62.70
C GLU A 364 -29.51 53.60 63.44
N GLU A 365 -29.07 54.55 64.28
CA GLU A 365 -29.72 55.57 65.14
C GLU A 365 -28.87 56.86 65.25
#